data_AF-A0A7V7ECR4-F1
#
_entry.id   AF-A0A7V7ECR4-F1
#
_cell.length_a   1.000
_cell.length_b   1.000
_cell.length_c   1.000
_cell.angle_alpha   90.00
_cell.angle_beta   90.00
_cell.angle_gamma   90.00
#
_symmetry.space_group_name_H-M   'P 1'
#
loop_
_entity.id
_entity.type
_entity.pdbx_description
1 polymer ?
#
loop_
_entity_poly.entity_id
_entity_poly.type
_entity_poly.pdbx_seq_one_letter_code
_entity_poly.pdbx_strand_id
1 'polypeptide(L)'
;MSGEAAEAGRIPTLHVVAESIPQAHFRAMKAVWEQGLAIRTEYDRKDDSGSYIDPPSRDARVLIEVKDPFAQPRYAPLSFCEIGTYIAEVMGIKDHLVLPMDKLKEARTGELSAQEWPYTYHQRLFAHPDLTGATVDQLALAVERIARTPYSRRAIAT
;
A
#
# COMPACT_ATOMS: atom_id res chain seq x y z
N MET A 1 24.43 14.28 18.74
CA MET A 1 24.75 15.34 17.77
C MET A 1 23.44 15.95 17.33
N SER A 2 23.06 17.03 18.01
CA SER A 2 22.01 17.95 17.60
C SER A 2 22.46 18.65 16.33
N GLY A 3 21.89 18.29 15.19
CA GLY A 3 22.27 18.84 13.89
C GLY A 3 21.04 19.01 13.03
N GLU A 4 20.73 20.28 12.77
CA GLU A 4 19.72 20.78 11.83
C GLU A 4 18.27 20.43 12.18
N ALA A 5 17.55 21.43 12.66
CA ALA A 5 16.11 21.51 12.45
C ALA A 5 15.86 21.16 10.97
N ALA A 6 15.14 20.07 10.75
CA ALA A 6 14.76 19.62 9.41
C ALA A 6 14.27 20.83 8.62
N GLU A 7 14.97 21.14 7.53
CA GLU A 7 14.49 22.03 6.47
C GLU A 7 12.99 21.70 6.27
N ALA A 8 12.10 22.67 6.51
CA ALA A 8 10.69 22.40 6.71
C ALA A 8 10.13 21.48 5.60
N GLY A 9 9.68 20.28 5.99
CA GLY A 9 9.12 19.27 5.08
C GLY A 9 10.10 18.26 4.47
N ARG A 10 11.41 18.31 4.79
CA ARG A 10 12.38 17.32 4.30
C ARG A 10 12.40 16.07 5.17
N ILE A 11 11.77 15.00 4.67
CA ILE A 11 11.86 13.67 5.30
C ILE A 11 13.09 12.88 4.82
N PRO A 12 13.68 12.02 5.68
CA PRO A 12 14.81 11.16 5.32
C PRO A 12 14.54 10.32 4.07
N THR A 13 15.60 9.96 3.34
CA THR A 13 15.54 8.98 2.25
C THR A 13 16.43 7.80 2.59
N LEU A 14 15.85 6.62 2.61
CA LEU A 14 16.47 5.37 3.05
C LEU A 14 16.45 4.38 1.89
N HIS A 15 17.56 3.68 1.68
CA HIS A 15 17.63 2.55 0.75
C HIS A 15 17.86 1.28 1.56
N VAL A 16 16.92 0.34 1.49
CA VAL A 16 16.94 -0.93 2.20
C VAL A 16 17.06 -2.06 1.21
N VAL A 17 18.16 -2.80 1.29
CA VAL A 17 18.39 -4.00 0.48
C VAL A 17 18.33 -5.23 1.38
N ALA A 18 17.65 -6.27 0.92
CA ALA A 18 17.51 -7.53 1.65
C ALA A 18 17.37 -8.73 0.70
N GLU A 19 17.63 -9.91 1.23
CA GLU A 19 17.55 -11.16 0.47
C GLU A 19 16.10 -11.61 0.28
N SER A 20 15.26 -11.55 1.32
CA SER A 20 13.86 -12.00 1.29
C SER A 20 12.88 -10.90 1.69
N ILE A 21 11.59 -11.08 1.34
CA ILE A 21 10.51 -10.14 1.65
C ILE A 21 10.43 -9.82 3.16
N PRO A 22 10.44 -10.82 4.08
CA PRO A 22 10.35 -10.52 5.52
C PRO A 22 11.56 -9.78 6.04
N GLN A 23 12.76 -10.13 5.56
CA GLN A 23 13.98 -9.44 5.94
C GLN A 23 13.92 -7.97 5.50
N ALA A 24 13.46 -7.70 4.28
CA ALA A 24 13.27 -6.35 3.76
C ALA A 24 12.28 -5.56 4.62
N HIS A 25 11.12 -6.16 4.93
CA HIS A 25 10.08 -5.57 5.76
C HIS A 25 10.60 -5.18 7.15
N PHE A 26 11.25 -6.09 7.88
CA PHE A 26 11.79 -5.79 9.21
C PHE A 26 12.92 -4.76 9.18
N ARG A 27 13.80 -4.82 8.17
CA ARG A 27 14.86 -3.81 8.00
C ARG A 27 14.28 -2.43 7.71
N ALA A 28 13.27 -2.35 6.85
CA ALA A 28 12.59 -1.09 6.54
C ALA A 28 11.90 -0.51 7.78
N MET A 29 11.14 -1.31 8.53
CA MET A 29 10.51 -0.86 9.78
C MET A 29 11.54 -0.35 10.78
N LYS A 30 12.64 -1.09 11.00
CA LYS A 30 13.73 -0.67 11.89
C LYS A 30 14.35 0.65 11.43
N ALA A 31 14.64 0.79 10.14
CA ALA A 31 15.26 1.99 9.58
C ALA A 31 14.35 3.21 9.72
N VAL A 32 13.05 3.09 9.42
CA VAL A 32 12.06 4.16 9.62
C VAL A 32 11.91 4.51 11.10
N TRP A 33 11.89 3.51 11.98
CA TRP A 33 11.78 3.74 13.41
C TRP A 33 12.96 4.52 13.98
N GLU A 34 14.19 4.15 13.59
CA GLU A 34 15.42 4.75 14.12
C GLU A 34 15.79 6.08 13.46
N GLN A 35 15.48 6.25 12.17
CA GLN A 35 15.99 7.36 11.35
C GLN A 35 14.87 8.26 10.82
N GLY A 36 13.61 7.85 10.92
CA GLY A 36 12.46 8.60 10.41
C GLY A 36 12.16 9.86 11.21
N LEU A 37 11.63 10.86 10.50
CA LEU A 37 11.17 12.11 11.09
C LEU A 37 10.00 11.81 12.03
N ALA A 38 10.08 12.28 13.27
CA ALA A 38 8.95 12.25 14.19
C ALA A 38 7.89 13.27 13.72
N ILE A 39 6.68 12.80 13.40
CA ILE A 39 5.59 13.65 12.90
C ILE A 39 4.24 13.24 13.51
N ARG A 40 3.40 14.24 13.79
CA ARG A 40 2.02 14.04 14.28
C ARG A 40 1.08 13.77 13.12
N THR A 41 0.11 12.88 13.34
CA THR A 41 -0.90 12.51 12.34
C THR A 41 -2.31 12.72 12.88
N GLU A 42 -3.31 12.70 11.99
CA GLU A 42 -4.73 12.72 12.37
C GLU A 42 -5.17 11.47 13.13
N TYR A 43 -4.34 10.42 13.14
CA TYR A 43 -4.58 9.19 13.88
C TYR A 43 -4.05 9.22 15.32
N ASP A 44 -3.22 10.22 15.67
CA ASP A 44 -2.67 10.34 17.01
C ASP A 44 -3.81 10.69 17.99
N ARG A 45 -4.14 9.77 18.91
CA ARG A 45 -5.23 9.99 19.86
C ARG A 45 -4.89 11.12 20.82
N LYS A 46 -5.93 11.87 21.19
CA LYS A 46 -5.88 12.95 22.17
C LYS A 46 -6.75 12.61 23.37
N ASP A 47 -6.34 13.07 24.55
CA ASP A 47 -7.20 13.06 25.73
C ASP A 47 -8.26 14.19 25.67
N ASP A 48 -9.11 14.24 26.68
CA ASP A 48 -10.19 15.24 26.80
C ASP A 48 -9.66 16.69 26.85
N SER A 49 -8.37 16.89 27.18
CA SER A 49 -7.72 18.20 27.18
C SER A 49 -7.16 18.60 25.81
N GLY A 50 -7.26 17.71 24.81
CA GLY A 50 -6.68 17.88 23.49
C GLY A 50 -5.18 17.54 23.42
N SER A 51 -4.62 16.97 24.48
CA SER A 51 -3.20 16.58 24.55
C SER A 51 -2.98 15.21 23.91
N TYR A 52 -1.92 15.05 23.13
CA TYR A 52 -1.59 13.77 22.49
C TYR A 52 -1.23 12.69 23.52
N ILE A 53 -1.88 11.52 23.41
CA ILE A 53 -1.58 10.33 24.21
C ILE A 53 -0.56 9.46 23.49
N ASP A 54 -0.72 9.31 22.17
CA ASP A 54 0.16 8.48 21.35
C ASP A 54 1.50 9.19 21.08
N PRO A 55 2.62 8.45 20.93
CA PRO A 55 3.85 9.03 20.43
C PRO A 55 3.69 9.45 18.96
N PRO A 56 4.49 10.42 18.47
CA PRO A 56 4.45 10.79 17.06
C PRO A 56 4.84 9.60 16.18
N SER A 57 4.22 9.52 15.01
CA SER A 57 4.59 8.58 13.95
C SER A 57 5.99 8.85 13.40
N ARG A 58 6.50 7.92 12.59
CA ARG A 58 7.80 8.03 11.94
C ARG A 58 7.62 8.05 10.43
N ASP A 59 8.15 9.09 9.78
CA ASP A 59 8.04 9.27 8.34
C ASP A 59 9.40 9.30 7.64
N ALA A 60 9.48 8.62 6.49
CA ALA A 60 10.65 8.55 5.63
C ALA A 60 10.27 8.07 4.22
N ARG A 61 11.05 8.50 3.22
CA ARG A 61 11.04 7.91 1.88
C ARG A 61 11.90 6.65 1.91
N VAL A 62 11.34 5.49 1.60
CA VAL A 62 12.08 4.22 1.61
C VAL A 62 12.04 3.57 0.24
N LEU A 63 13.20 3.38 -0.38
CA LEU A 63 13.40 2.46 -1.50
C LEU A 63 13.74 1.08 -0.92
N ILE A 64 12.94 0.07 -1.25
CA ILE A 64 13.15 -1.31 -0.78
C ILE A 64 13.51 -2.19 -1.98
N GLU A 65 14.67 -2.83 -1.92
CA GLU A 65 15.14 -3.83 -2.88
C GLU A 65 15.13 -5.21 -2.21
N VAL A 66 14.38 -6.13 -2.81
CA VAL A 66 14.35 -7.55 -2.44
C VAL A 66 15.06 -8.33 -3.54
N LYS A 67 16.21 -8.93 -3.22
CA LYS A 67 17.05 -9.63 -4.19
C LYS A 67 16.43 -10.95 -4.67
N ASP A 68 15.84 -11.72 -3.75
CA ASP A 68 15.12 -12.94 -4.07
C ASP A 68 13.75 -12.94 -3.38
N PRO A 69 12.69 -12.48 -4.07
CA PRO A 69 11.33 -12.49 -3.53
C PRO A 69 10.80 -13.88 -3.13
N PHE A 70 11.43 -14.96 -3.62
CA PHE A 70 11.01 -16.34 -3.35
C PHE A 70 11.80 -17.02 -2.23
N ALA A 71 12.87 -16.39 -1.74
CA ALA A 71 13.72 -16.88 -0.65
C ALA A 71 12.94 -17.10 0.66
N GLN A 72 13.42 -18.04 1.48
CA GLN A 72 12.83 -18.30 2.80
C GLN A 72 13.44 -17.40 3.90
N PRO A 73 12.65 -16.99 4.90
CA PRO A 73 11.20 -17.15 4.98
C PRO A 73 10.50 -16.30 3.92
N ARG A 74 9.45 -16.83 3.28
CA ARG A 74 8.69 -16.09 2.25
C ARG A 74 7.71 -15.07 2.85
N TYR A 75 7.15 -15.40 4.01
CA TYR A 75 6.16 -14.59 4.71
C TYR A 75 6.68 -14.17 6.09
N ALA A 76 6.31 -12.98 6.54
CA ALA A 76 6.73 -12.51 7.86
C ALA A 76 6.00 -13.29 8.96
N PRO A 77 6.68 -13.70 10.05
CA PRO A 77 6.03 -14.36 11.19
C PRO A 77 4.94 -13.52 11.87
N LEU A 78 5.05 -12.19 11.75
CA LEU A 78 4.10 -11.19 12.27
C LEU A 78 3.02 -10.81 11.24
N SER A 79 2.91 -11.55 10.14
CA SER A 79 1.79 -11.37 9.21
C SER A 79 0.50 -11.77 9.93
N PHE A 80 -0.18 -10.78 10.53
CA PHE A 80 -1.53 -10.94 11.11
C PHE A 80 -2.57 -11.36 10.06
N CYS A 81 -2.19 -11.34 8.79
CA CYS A 81 -2.99 -11.84 7.68
C CYS A 81 -2.89 -13.36 7.60
N GLU A 82 -4.05 -14.02 7.75
CA GLU A 82 -4.23 -15.40 7.35
C GLU A 82 -3.96 -15.51 5.84
N ILE A 83 -2.91 -16.26 5.46
CA ILE A 83 -2.46 -16.37 4.07
C ILE A 83 -3.61 -16.79 3.14
N GLY A 84 -4.46 -17.72 3.58
CA GLY A 84 -5.64 -18.17 2.83
C GLY A 84 -6.63 -17.04 2.56
N THR A 85 -6.87 -16.16 3.54
CA THR A 85 -7.74 -14.98 3.39
C THR A 85 -7.18 -14.02 2.35
N TYR A 86 -5.87 -13.76 2.35
CA TYR A 86 -5.25 -12.88 1.35
C TYR A 86 -5.28 -13.48 -0.07
N ILE A 87 -5.04 -14.80 -0.20
CA ILE A 87 -5.18 -15.48 -1.49
C ILE A 87 -6.63 -15.37 -1.99
N ALA A 88 -7.61 -15.63 -1.12
CA ALA A 88 -9.02 -15.54 -1.46
C ALA A 88 -9.43 -14.11 -1.84
N GLU A 89 -8.87 -13.09 -1.17
CA GLU A 89 -9.04 -11.67 -1.52
C GLU A 89 -8.55 -11.34 -2.92
N VAL A 90 -7.36 -11.83 -3.28
CA VAL A 90 -6.81 -11.69 -4.64
C VAL A 90 -7.68 -12.45 -5.66
N MET A 91 -8.38 -13.51 -5.25
CA MET A 91 -9.35 -14.25 -6.06
C MET A 91 -10.77 -13.66 -6.04
N GLY A 92 -10.97 -12.48 -5.43
CA GLY A 92 -12.23 -11.74 -5.51
C GLY A 92 -13.28 -12.12 -4.45
N ILE A 93 -12.93 -12.87 -3.40
CA ILE A 93 -13.92 -13.30 -2.38
C ILE A 93 -14.65 -12.12 -1.71
N LYS A 94 -14.03 -10.93 -1.70
CA LYS A 94 -14.54 -9.70 -1.08
C LYS A 94 -15.09 -8.68 -2.06
N ASP A 95 -15.25 -9.02 -3.34
CA ASP A 95 -15.77 -8.08 -4.35
C ASP A 95 -17.22 -7.65 -4.07
N HIS A 96 -17.98 -8.49 -3.37
CA HIS A 96 -19.34 -8.18 -2.92
C HIS A 96 -19.37 -7.11 -1.81
N LEU A 97 -18.23 -6.78 -1.20
CA LEU A 97 -18.10 -5.70 -0.20
C LEU A 97 -17.75 -4.36 -0.87
N VAL A 98 -17.76 -4.27 -2.20
CA VAL A 98 -17.47 -3.03 -2.91
C VAL A 98 -18.74 -2.20 -3.07
N LEU A 99 -18.64 -0.92 -2.73
CA LEU A 99 -19.73 0.03 -2.88
C LEU A 99 -20.05 0.25 -4.36
N PRO A 100 -21.33 0.25 -4.78
CA PRO A 100 -21.70 0.62 -6.14
C PRO A 100 -21.19 2.01 -6.52
N MET A 101 -20.69 2.15 -7.75
CA MET A 101 -20.07 3.39 -8.24
C MET A 101 -20.98 4.61 -8.12
N ASP A 102 -22.29 4.47 -8.28
CA ASP A 102 -23.22 5.60 -8.17
C ASP A 102 -23.30 6.16 -6.75
N LYS A 103 -23.19 5.31 -5.72
CA LYS A 103 -23.06 5.77 -4.33
C LYS A 103 -21.67 6.34 -4.06
N LEU A 104 -20.62 5.74 -4.62
CA LEU A 104 -19.25 6.23 -4.45
C LEU A 104 -19.07 7.65 -5.01
N LYS A 105 -19.81 8.03 -6.07
CA LYS A 105 -19.80 9.38 -6.62
C LYS A 105 -20.28 10.45 -5.63
N GLU A 106 -21.09 10.10 -4.64
CA GLU A 106 -21.55 11.03 -3.60
C GLU A 106 -20.37 11.59 -2.78
N ALA A 107 -19.28 10.80 -2.63
CA ALA A 107 -18.05 11.23 -1.96
C ALA A 107 -17.33 12.39 -2.66
N ARG A 108 -17.67 12.71 -3.92
CA ARG A 108 -17.06 13.84 -4.65
C ARG A 108 -17.56 15.19 -4.15
N THR A 109 -18.77 15.23 -3.59
CA THR A 109 -19.48 16.48 -3.26
C THR A 109 -19.84 16.59 -1.79
N GLY A 110 -19.56 15.57 -0.97
CA GLY A 110 -19.87 15.55 0.46
C GLY A 110 -19.18 14.40 1.20
N GLU A 111 -19.49 14.27 2.48
CA GLU A 111 -19.02 13.15 3.32
C GLU A 111 -19.80 11.88 2.98
N LEU A 112 -19.09 10.83 2.60
CA LEU A 112 -19.67 9.51 2.34
C LEU A 112 -19.54 8.65 3.60
N SER A 113 -20.68 8.28 4.19
CA SER A 113 -20.73 7.26 5.25
C SER A 113 -21.01 5.90 4.62
N ALA A 114 -19.96 5.10 4.44
CA ALA A 114 -20.03 3.74 3.92
C ALA A 114 -19.13 2.82 4.75
N GLN A 115 -19.53 1.56 4.91
CA GLN A 115 -18.70 0.52 5.53
C GLN A 115 -18.06 -0.38 4.47
N GLU A 116 -18.58 -0.34 3.25
CA GLU A 116 -18.07 -0.98 2.05
C GLU A 116 -16.79 -0.32 1.55
N TRP A 117 -16.06 -1.05 0.70
CA TRP A 117 -14.82 -0.57 0.12
C TRP A 117 -15.04 0.16 -1.20
N PRO A 118 -14.19 1.14 -1.55
CA PRO A 118 -14.26 1.80 -2.85
C PRO A 118 -13.80 0.88 -4.00
N TYR A 119 -12.98 -0.12 -3.71
CA TYR A 119 -12.53 -1.15 -4.65
C TYR A 119 -11.85 -2.32 -3.91
N THR A 120 -11.70 -3.46 -4.58
CA THR A 120 -10.77 -4.54 -4.20
C THR A 120 -9.57 -4.56 -5.15
N TYR A 121 -8.45 -5.15 -4.71
CA TYR A 121 -7.33 -5.40 -5.62
C TYR A 121 -7.70 -6.34 -6.76
N HIS A 122 -8.59 -7.33 -6.52
CA HIS A 122 -9.10 -8.19 -7.58
C HIS A 122 -9.82 -7.38 -8.66
N GLN A 123 -10.80 -6.53 -8.30
CA GLN A 123 -11.47 -5.67 -9.28
C GLN A 123 -10.48 -4.71 -9.98
N ARG A 124 -9.54 -4.12 -9.24
CA ARG A 124 -8.48 -3.29 -9.85
C ARG A 124 -7.68 -4.06 -10.89
N LEU A 125 -7.30 -5.31 -10.64
CA LEU A 125 -6.43 -6.06 -11.52
C LEU A 125 -7.17 -6.73 -12.70
N PHE A 126 -8.38 -7.24 -12.47
CA PHE A 126 -9.09 -8.09 -13.43
C PHE A 126 -10.35 -7.46 -14.02
N ALA A 127 -10.92 -6.43 -13.37
CA ALA A 127 -12.16 -5.80 -13.77
C ALA A 127 -12.10 -4.26 -13.66
N HIS A 128 -10.98 -3.67 -14.08
CA HIS A 128 -10.75 -2.23 -13.93
C HIS A 128 -11.73 -1.44 -14.80
N PRO A 129 -12.47 -0.46 -14.25
CA PRO A 129 -13.42 0.32 -15.05
C PRO A 129 -12.67 1.19 -16.07
N ASP A 130 -13.11 1.15 -17.33
CA ASP A 130 -12.62 2.05 -18.37
C ASP A 130 -13.47 3.32 -18.49
N LEU A 131 -13.07 4.21 -19.40
CA LEU A 131 -13.75 5.48 -19.66
C LEU A 131 -15.17 5.31 -20.23
N THR A 132 -15.49 4.13 -20.77
CA THR A 132 -16.80 3.80 -21.35
C THR A 132 -17.72 3.10 -20.34
N GLY A 133 -17.20 2.76 -19.16
CA GLY A 133 -17.90 1.96 -18.14
C GLY A 133 -17.80 0.45 -18.38
N ALA A 134 -17.04 0.01 -19.38
CA ALA A 134 -16.66 -1.39 -19.53
C ALA A 134 -15.52 -1.73 -18.54
N THR A 135 -15.15 -3.00 -18.46
CA THR A 135 -14.07 -3.47 -17.58
C THR A 135 -12.89 -3.97 -18.39
N VAL A 136 -11.69 -3.79 -17.84
CA VAL A 136 -10.42 -4.21 -18.42
C VAL A 136 -9.72 -5.17 -17.47
N ASP A 137 -9.37 -6.35 -17.99
CA ASP A 137 -8.45 -7.26 -17.33
C ASP A 137 -7.01 -6.78 -17.57
N GLN A 138 -6.47 -6.06 -16.59
CA GLN A 138 -5.14 -5.48 -16.68
C GLN A 138 -4.04 -6.54 -16.66
N LEU A 139 -4.26 -7.67 -15.99
CA LEU A 139 -3.30 -8.76 -15.93
C LEU A 139 -3.22 -9.50 -17.26
N ALA A 140 -4.36 -9.82 -17.88
CA ALA A 140 -4.38 -10.41 -19.22
C ALA A 140 -3.64 -9.50 -20.22
N LEU A 141 -3.91 -8.19 -20.18
CA LEU A 141 -3.26 -7.21 -21.05
C LEU A 141 -1.76 -7.09 -20.79
N ALA A 142 -1.33 -7.12 -19.52
CA ALA A 142 0.09 -7.09 -19.16
C ALA A 142 0.83 -8.35 -19.67
N VAL A 143 0.23 -9.53 -19.48
CA VAL A 143 0.77 -10.80 -19.96
C VAL A 143 0.89 -10.82 -21.48
N GLU A 144 -0.16 -10.41 -22.21
CA GLU A 144 -0.14 -10.33 -23.68
C GLU A 144 0.99 -9.39 -24.17
N ARG A 145 1.14 -8.23 -23.53
CA ARG A 145 2.20 -7.25 -23.87
C ARG A 145 3.60 -7.82 -23.68
N ILE A 146 3.86 -8.53 -22.58
CA ILE A 146 5.17 -9.14 -22.30
C ILE A 146 5.42 -10.30 -23.26
N ALA A 147 4.43 -11.16 -23.49
CA ALA A 147 4.54 -12.29 -24.41
C ALA A 147 4.88 -11.83 -25.83
N ARG A 148 4.27 -10.74 -26.30
CA ARG A 148 4.56 -10.14 -27.61
C ARG A 148 5.87 -9.34 -27.63
N THR A 149 6.20 -8.65 -26.55
CA THR A 149 7.35 -7.74 -26.47
C THR A 149 8.03 -7.87 -25.10
N PRO A 150 9.01 -8.78 -24.95
CA PRO A 150 9.61 -9.11 -23.65
C PRO A 150 10.29 -7.93 -22.94
N TYR A 151 10.74 -6.91 -23.68
CA TYR A 151 11.33 -5.68 -23.14
C TYR A 151 10.31 -4.53 -23.00
N SER A 152 9.01 -4.82 -23.02
CA SER A 152 7.96 -3.82 -22.90
C SER A 152 8.02 -3.13 -21.54
N ARG A 153 8.15 -1.80 -21.57
CA ARG A 153 7.93 -0.93 -20.40
C ARG A 153 6.46 -0.53 -20.23
N ARG A 154 5.55 -1.16 -20.98
CA ARG A 154 4.11 -0.83 -21.03
C ARG A 154 3.23 -1.90 -20.41
N ALA A 155 3.81 -2.97 -19.88
CA ALA A 155 3.09 -4.00 -19.14
C ALA A 155 2.89 -3.52 -17.70
N ILE A 156 1.86 -2.73 -17.48
CA ILE A 156 1.52 -2.09 -16.20
C ILE A 156 0.06 -2.35 -15.87
N ALA A 157 -0.24 -2.46 -14.58
CA ALA A 157 -1.59 -2.40 -14.02
C ALA A 157 -1.68 -1.18 -13.09
N THR A 158 -2.79 -0.43 -13.14
CA THR A 158 -3.01 0.85 -12.44
C THR A 158 -4.20 0.82 -11.48
#